data_AF-A0A4R0KQ60-F1
#
_entry.id   AF-A0A4R0KQ60-F1
#
_cell.length_a   1.000
_cell.length_b   1.000
_cell.length_c   1.000
_cell.angle_alpha   90.00
_cell.angle_beta   90.00
_cell.angle_gamma   90.00
#
_symmetry.space_group_name_H-M   'P 1'
#
loop_
_entity.id
_entity.type
_entity.pdbx_description
1 polymer ?
#
loop_
_entity_poly.entity_id
_entity_poly.type
_entity_poly.pdbx_seq_one_letter_code
_entity_poly.pdbx_strand_id
1 'polypeptide(L)'
;MKRPRDERGAALVIVMIIITVVGLATGAVLSKADTSQRATIGLRDQAGSVYDADGAAQAAINQLRRSTFANDVGSQCFGGSDTLALPGFYPATNGQSGAAKSSASVVCKGEAGTGQQGAPVPISSDNKPGNAILTLGTASSDGQVYGQSNKKITIHGGVISNAGIDSSQAQLTATGGIPIRAVGSCTGPITPSCTKITTPVSDPNYSLSADPPVTPASVPACNNKNKVAEFRPGFYNNADLFNNCQASWMLFDPGTYYFDFTLGASHVWTVNGTMVGGTVPGLTPGSVPAGASAPSVPGTCVNPIESVSAVGVTFVFGGDTQLAFAKDSQAEICATYHANSIPTAVYGLKSDVVNGAITVRRQSGCVITTGGCDLISDGGNGTKPSFYFEGFAYAPKASINIAVNNTAQPYFNFGIVTRRLTLTTTGSATTEPLISLPDDSLGYGTASTIVDLTVYVCPGVTTSSCSSAASKRLQLTARVQITDPTGSPVAGARQMTVLSWSVRR
;
A
#
# COMPACT_ATOMS: atom_id res chain seq x y z
N MET A 1 -109.13 -37.11 3.37
CA MET A 1 -108.16 -38.22 3.48
C MET A 1 -106.83 -37.75 2.89
N LYS A 2 -105.92 -37.21 3.71
CA LYS A 2 -104.61 -36.66 3.28
C LYS A 2 -103.56 -37.76 3.46
N ARG A 3 -102.99 -38.26 2.35
CA ARG A 3 -101.88 -39.23 2.37
C ARG A 3 -100.61 -38.53 2.89
N PRO A 4 -99.93 -39.06 3.92
CA PRO A 4 -98.62 -38.56 4.33
C PRO A 4 -97.61 -38.81 3.22
N ARG A 5 -96.91 -37.76 2.78
CA ARG A 5 -95.74 -37.88 1.89
C ARG A 5 -94.55 -38.31 2.74
N ASP A 6 -94.00 -39.48 2.44
CA ASP A 6 -92.84 -40.05 3.12
C ASP A 6 -91.57 -39.32 2.63
N GLU A 7 -90.95 -38.51 3.48
CA GLU A 7 -89.70 -37.77 3.17
C GLU A 7 -88.42 -38.64 3.28
N ARG A 8 -88.58 -39.96 3.39
CA ARG A 8 -87.48 -40.92 3.62
C ARG A 8 -86.39 -40.89 2.53
N GLY A 9 -86.71 -40.43 1.32
CA GLY A 9 -85.73 -40.27 0.23
C GLY A 9 -84.92 -38.96 0.28
N ALA A 10 -85.50 -37.86 0.79
CA ALA A 10 -84.85 -36.55 0.85
C ALA A 10 -83.77 -36.49 1.96
N ALA A 11 -84.01 -37.19 3.07
CA ALA A 11 -83.05 -37.28 4.17
C ALA A 11 -81.72 -37.91 3.74
N LEU A 12 -81.72 -38.92 2.86
CA LEU A 12 -80.51 -39.59 2.39
C LEU A 12 -79.64 -38.67 1.52
N VAL A 13 -80.28 -37.87 0.66
CA VAL A 13 -79.58 -36.91 -0.21
C VAL A 13 -78.96 -35.78 0.63
N ILE A 14 -79.67 -35.25 1.62
CA ILE A 14 -79.16 -34.22 2.52
C ILE A 14 -77.97 -34.75 3.34
N VAL A 15 -78.06 -35.97 3.87
CA VAL A 15 -76.96 -36.60 4.62
C VAL A 15 -75.74 -36.80 3.72
N MET A 16 -75.92 -37.26 2.47
CA MET A 16 -74.81 -37.46 1.55
C MET A 16 -74.13 -36.14 1.17
N ILE A 17 -74.89 -35.06 0.95
CA ILE A 17 -74.34 -33.73 0.70
C ILE A 17 -73.55 -33.24 1.92
N ILE A 18 -74.09 -33.38 3.13
CA ILE A 18 -73.40 -32.95 4.36
C ILE A 18 -72.09 -33.73 4.55
N ILE A 19 -72.10 -35.05 4.39
CA ILE A 19 -70.87 -35.87 4.50
C ILE A 19 -69.84 -35.47 3.44
N THR A 20 -70.28 -35.17 2.21
CA THR A 20 -69.37 -34.77 1.13
C THR A 20 -68.75 -33.39 1.40
N VAL A 21 -69.55 -32.42 1.85
CA VAL A 21 -69.06 -31.06 2.18
C VAL A 21 -68.13 -31.10 3.39
N VAL A 22 -68.48 -31.84 4.44
CA VAL A 22 -67.61 -32.03 5.62
C VAL A 22 -66.32 -32.75 5.21
N GLY A 23 -66.39 -33.79 4.39
CA GLY A 23 -65.21 -34.50 3.87
C GLY A 23 -64.27 -33.60 3.07
N LEU A 24 -64.80 -32.77 2.18
CA LEU A 24 -64.03 -31.79 1.41
C LEU A 24 -63.40 -30.71 2.30
N ALA A 25 -64.16 -30.19 3.27
CA ALA A 25 -63.67 -29.20 4.22
C ALA A 25 -62.56 -29.76 5.12
N THR A 26 -62.74 -30.96 5.68
CA THR A 26 -61.73 -31.64 6.51
C THR A 26 -60.49 -31.97 5.70
N GLY A 27 -60.63 -32.45 4.45
CA GLY A 27 -59.49 -32.71 3.56
C GLY A 27 -58.67 -31.45 3.25
N ALA A 28 -59.35 -30.32 2.98
CA ALA A 28 -58.68 -29.04 2.75
C ALA A 28 -57.95 -28.51 3.99
N VAL A 29 -58.54 -28.64 5.19
CA VAL A 29 -57.92 -28.25 6.46
C VAL A 29 -56.71 -29.12 6.77
N LEU A 30 -56.79 -30.43 6.57
CA LEU A 30 -55.68 -31.36 6.78
C LEU A 30 -54.49 -31.06 5.86
N SER A 31 -54.74 -30.75 4.58
CA SER A 31 -53.68 -30.40 3.63
C SER A 31 -52.98 -29.07 4.00
N LYS A 32 -53.74 -28.08 4.47
CA LYS A 32 -53.16 -26.83 5.00
C LYS A 32 -52.39 -27.07 6.29
N ALA A 33 -52.85 -27.95 7.16
CA ALA A 33 -52.16 -28.31 8.39
C ALA A 33 -50.78 -28.95 8.10
N ASP A 34 -50.70 -29.94 7.19
CA ASP A 34 -49.41 -30.57 6.79
C ASP A 34 -48.45 -29.55 6.18
N THR A 35 -48.96 -28.67 5.30
CA THR A 35 -48.14 -27.60 4.69
C THR A 35 -47.60 -26.64 5.75
N SER A 36 -48.44 -26.22 6.70
CA SER A 36 -48.04 -25.32 7.78
C SER A 36 -47.02 -25.95 8.72
N GLN A 37 -47.13 -27.26 8.99
CA GLN A 37 -46.19 -28.00 9.82
C GLN A 37 -44.82 -28.11 9.13
N ARG A 38 -44.79 -28.45 7.83
CA ARG A 38 -43.54 -28.52 7.06
C ARG A 38 -42.86 -27.15 6.94
N ALA A 39 -43.64 -26.10 6.68
CA ALA A 39 -43.12 -24.74 6.62
C ALA A 39 -42.52 -24.30 7.97
N THR A 40 -43.18 -24.64 9.08
CA THR A 40 -42.69 -24.33 10.44
C THR A 40 -41.36 -25.04 10.74
N ILE A 41 -41.24 -26.31 10.36
CA ILE A 41 -39.99 -27.06 10.53
C ILE A 41 -38.86 -26.44 9.70
N GLY A 42 -39.13 -26.07 8.44
CA GLY A 42 -38.15 -25.42 7.56
C GLY A 42 -37.67 -24.06 8.09
N LEU A 43 -38.59 -23.20 8.56
CA LEU A 43 -38.25 -21.91 9.15
C LEU A 43 -37.47 -22.06 10.46
N ARG A 44 -37.78 -23.09 11.26
CA ARG A 44 -37.04 -23.39 12.49
C ARG A 44 -35.60 -23.82 12.19
N ASP A 45 -35.38 -24.61 11.14
CA ASP A 45 -34.04 -25.03 10.74
C ASP A 45 -33.24 -23.87 10.13
N GLN A 46 -33.87 -22.98 9.36
CA GLN A 46 -33.24 -21.75 8.86
C GLN A 46 -32.89 -20.77 9.99
N ALA A 47 -33.79 -20.58 10.96
CA ALA A 47 -33.49 -19.77 12.14
C ALA A 47 -32.33 -20.38 12.93
N GLY A 48 -32.32 -21.71 13.11
CA GLY A 48 -31.22 -22.45 13.72
C GLY A 48 -29.89 -22.16 13.02
N SER A 49 -29.80 -22.26 11.69
CA SER A 49 -28.55 -22.01 10.98
C SER A 49 -28.07 -20.55 11.08
N VAL A 50 -28.98 -19.58 11.19
CA VAL A 50 -28.61 -18.18 11.41
C VAL A 50 -28.04 -17.97 12.82
N TYR A 51 -28.65 -18.55 13.84
CA TYR A 51 -28.13 -18.49 15.22
C TYR A 51 -26.80 -19.23 15.36
N ASP A 52 -26.63 -20.36 14.68
CA ASP A 52 -25.37 -21.11 14.62
C ASP A 52 -24.27 -20.24 14.04
N ALA A 53 -24.56 -19.56 12.93
CA ALA A 53 -23.61 -18.70 12.27
C ALA A 53 -23.24 -17.48 13.14
N ASP A 54 -24.21 -16.87 13.82
CA ASP A 54 -23.99 -15.76 14.74
C ASP A 54 -23.11 -16.17 15.93
N GLY A 55 -23.46 -17.26 16.61
CA GLY A 55 -22.67 -17.78 17.71
C GLY A 55 -21.26 -18.19 17.26
N ALA A 56 -21.11 -18.78 16.08
CA ALA A 56 -19.81 -19.16 15.54
C ALA A 56 -18.94 -17.93 15.22
N ALA A 57 -19.52 -16.88 14.63
CA ALA A 57 -18.82 -15.61 14.43
C ALA A 57 -18.38 -14.98 15.76
N GLN A 58 -19.26 -14.96 16.77
CA GLN A 58 -18.91 -14.45 18.11
C GLN A 58 -17.80 -15.28 18.77
N ALA A 59 -17.81 -16.61 18.62
CA ALA A 59 -16.74 -17.48 19.09
C ALA A 59 -15.40 -17.15 18.41
N ALA A 60 -15.41 -16.95 17.10
CA ALA A 60 -14.22 -16.52 16.35
C ALA A 60 -13.70 -15.15 16.80
N ILE A 61 -14.57 -14.16 16.97
CA ILE A 61 -14.21 -12.82 17.49
C ILE A 61 -13.61 -12.93 18.90
N ASN A 62 -14.19 -13.75 19.77
CA ASN A 62 -13.67 -13.98 21.11
C ASN A 62 -12.29 -14.65 21.10
N GLN A 63 -12.06 -15.58 20.16
CA GLN A 63 -10.75 -16.20 20.00
C GLN A 63 -9.72 -15.20 19.47
N LEU A 64 -10.08 -14.38 18.49
CA LEU A 64 -9.22 -13.29 17.98
C LEU A 64 -8.85 -12.30 19.09
N ARG A 65 -9.82 -11.92 19.95
CA ARG A 65 -9.57 -11.06 21.12
C ARG A 65 -8.52 -11.64 22.07
N ARG A 66 -8.45 -12.96 22.19
CA ARG A 66 -7.48 -13.69 23.04
C ARG A 66 -6.22 -14.12 22.29
N SER A 67 -6.14 -13.85 20.99
CA SER A 67 -5.00 -14.20 20.15
C SER A 67 -3.97 -13.07 20.11
N THR A 68 -2.75 -13.40 19.68
CA THR A 68 -1.72 -12.44 19.28
C THR A 68 -1.69 -12.24 17.76
N PHE A 69 -2.74 -12.64 17.03
CA PHE A 69 -2.79 -12.50 15.58
C PHE A 69 -2.69 -11.03 15.20
N ALA A 70 -1.65 -10.68 14.46
CA ALA A 70 -1.30 -9.33 14.08
C ALA A 70 -1.36 -9.10 12.57
N ASN A 71 -1.87 -10.09 11.82
CA ASN A 71 -1.80 -10.11 10.35
C ASN A 71 -0.37 -9.91 9.82
N ASP A 72 0.58 -10.65 10.39
CA ASP A 72 1.95 -10.76 9.88
C ASP A 72 2.03 -11.82 8.77
N VAL A 73 3.02 -11.74 7.89
CA VAL A 73 3.24 -12.70 6.80
C VAL A 73 3.41 -14.11 7.38
N GLY A 74 2.55 -15.04 6.94
CA GLY A 74 2.57 -16.43 7.43
C GLY A 74 1.91 -16.64 8.80
N SER A 75 1.42 -15.58 9.45
CA SER A 75 0.59 -15.72 10.65
C SER A 75 -0.81 -16.20 10.30
N GLN A 76 -1.43 -16.96 11.20
CA GLN A 76 -2.76 -17.53 11.02
C GLN A 76 -3.73 -17.01 12.08
N CYS A 77 -4.97 -16.70 11.69
CA CYS A 77 -5.94 -16.02 12.55
C CYS A 77 -6.17 -16.73 13.90
N PHE A 78 -6.17 -18.06 13.90
CA PHE A 78 -6.49 -18.88 15.08
C PHE A 78 -5.27 -19.66 15.58
N GLY A 79 -4.07 -19.06 15.48
CA GLY A 79 -2.81 -19.58 16.00
C GLY A 79 -2.08 -20.51 15.02
N GLY A 80 -2.73 -21.61 14.64
CA GLY A 80 -2.17 -22.62 13.72
C GLY A 80 -3.05 -22.92 12.49
N SER A 81 -4.10 -22.12 12.28
CA SER A 81 -5.05 -22.28 11.19
C SER A 81 -5.83 -20.98 10.97
N ASP A 82 -6.17 -20.69 9.72
CA ASP A 82 -7.12 -19.62 9.36
C ASP A 82 -8.57 -20.06 9.46
N THR A 83 -8.79 -21.34 9.77
CA THR A 83 -10.11 -21.93 9.95
C THR A 83 -10.30 -22.36 11.40
N LEU A 84 -11.28 -21.75 12.07
CA LEU A 84 -11.80 -22.21 13.35
C LEU A 84 -12.86 -23.28 13.10
N ALA A 85 -12.63 -24.46 13.66
CA ALA A 85 -13.58 -25.56 13.66
C ALA A 85 -14.39 -25.57 14.96
N LEU A 86 -15.71 -25.61 14.85
CA LEU A 86 -16.64 -25.68 15.98
C LEU A 86 -17.50 -26.94 15.83
N PRO A 87 -16.94 -28.13 16.14
CA PRO A 87 -17.68 -29.38 16.06
C PRO A 87 -18.80 -29.39 17.09
N GLY A 88 -20.00 -29.76 16.66
CA GLY A 88 -21.16 -29.88 17.52
C GLY A 88 -21.56 -28.58 18.23
N PHE A 89 -21.35 -27.44 17.56
CA PHE A 89 -21.56 -26.11 18.13
C PHE A 89 -23.00 -25.84 18.58
N TYR A 90 -23.99 -26.35 17.84
CA TYR A 90 -25.40 -26.18 18.20
C TYR A 90 -25.99 -27.41 18.90
N PRO A 91 -26.51 -27.28 20.13
CA PRO A 91 -27.07 -28.41 20.88
C PRO A 91 -28.43 -28.87 20.31
N ALA A 92 -28.73 -30.17 20.39
CA ALA A 92 -30.07 -30.67 20.06
C ALA A 92 -31.13 -30.14 21.03
N THR A 93 -32.31 -29.78 20.49
CA THR A 93 -33.33 -29.00 21.21
C THR A 93 -34.17 -29.79 22.24
N ASN A 94 -33.81 -31.03 22.58
CA ASN A 94 -34.68 -31.93 23.35
C ASN A 94 -34.00 -32.58 24.58
N GLY A 95 -33.10 -31.89 25.28
CA GLY A 95 -32.57 -32.37 26.56
C GLY A 95 -31.71 -33.64 26.48
N GLN A 96 -31.38 -34.11 25.28
CA GLN A 96 -30.35 -35.13 25.08
C GLN A 96 -28.98 -34.49 25.22
N SER A 97 -28.50 -34.41 26.46
CA SER A 97 -27.11 -34.09 26.76
C SER A 97 -26.18 -34.97 25.90
N GLY A 98 -25.47 -34.36 24.95
CA GLY A 98 -24.43 -35.02 24.16
C GLY A 98 -24.67 -35.18 22.64
N ALA A 99 -25.84 -34.84 22.11
CA ALA A 99 -26.07 -34.86 20.66
C ALA A 99 -26.15 -33.42 20.11
N ALA A 100 -25.10 -32.94 19.47
CA ALA A 100 -25.19 -31.69 18.71
C ALA A 100 -26.02 -31.89 17.43
N LYS A 101 -26.71 -30.85 16.96
CA LYS A 101 -27.51 -30.90 15.72
C LYS A 101 -26.73 -30.39 14.49
N SER A 102 -25.73 -29.54 14.70
CA SER A 102 -24.90 -28.98 13.64
C SER A 102 -23.50 -28.61 14.16
N SER A 103 -22.56 -28.58 13.23
CA SER A 103 -21.22 -28.01 13.40
C SER A 103 -21.13 -26.70 12.64
N ALA A 104 -20.20 -25.84 13.04
CA ALA A 104 -19.86 -24.62 12.32
C ALA A 104 -18.36 -24.55 12.02
N SER A 105 -18.00 -23.73 11.05
CA SER A 105 -16.61 -23.41 10.75
C SER A 105 -16.50 -21.96 10.32
N VAL A 106 -15.52 -21.24 10.87
CA VAL A 106 -15.26 -19.85 10.53
C VAL A 106 -13.91 -19.78 9.84
N VAL A 107 -13.90 -19.30 8.60
CA VAL A 107 -12.68 -18.96 7.87
C VAL A 107 -12.40 -17.49 8.10
N CYS A 108 -11.19 -17.18 8.54
CA CYS A 108 -10.71 -15.83 8.76
C CYS A 108 -9.65 -15.49 7.72
N LYS A 109 -9.69 -14.27 7.20
CA LYS A 109 -8.66 -13.72 6.33
C LYS A 109 -8.32 -12.32 6.82
N GLY A 110 -7.05 -12.07 7.12
CA GLY A 110 -6.57 -10.71 7.35
C GLY A 110 -6.67 -9.86 6.09
N GLU A 111 -7.10 -8.62 6.24
CA GLU A 111 -7.10 -7.65 5.16
C GLU A 111 -5.68 -7.13 4.93
N ALA A 112 -5.21 -7.21 3.68
CA ALA A 112 -3.90 -6.70 3.29
C ALA A 112 -3.77 -5.21 3.66
N GLY A 113 -2.60 -4.79 4.11
CA GLY A 113 -2.37 -3.41 4.52
C GLY A 113 -2.95 -3.04 5.90
N THR A 114 -3.23 -4.02 6.76
CA THR A 114 -3.66 -3.80 8.15
C THR A 114 -2.83 -4.63 9.13
N GLY A 115 -2.76 -4.24 10.41
CA GLY A 115 -1.94 -4.90 11.41
C GLY A 115 -0.45 -4.71 11.14
N GLN A 116 0.37 -5.75 11.35
CA GLN A 116 1.82 -5.73 11.07
C GLN A 116 2.13 -5.57 9.58
N GLN A 117 1.18 -5.86 8.70
CA GLN A 117 1.26 -5.55 7.27
C GLN A 117 0.78 -4.12 6.94
N GLY A 118 0.22 -3.38 7.89
CA GLY A 118 -0.33 -2.05 7.68
C GLY A 118 0.69 -0.95 7.86
N ALA A 119 0.80 -0.07 6.87
CA ALA A 119 1.52 1.19 7.04
C ALA A 119 0.71 2.11 7.97
N PRO A 120 1.37 2.92 8.83
CA PRO A 120 0.70 3.92 9.69
C PRO A 120 0.05 5.04 8.89
N VAL A 121 0.29 5.09 7.59
CA VAL A 121 -0.21 6.10 6.67
C VAL A 121 -1.15 5.47 5.64
N PRO A 122 -2.28 6.12 5.31
CA PRO A 122 -3.14 5.69 4.22
C PRO A 122 -2.38 5.79 2.89
N ILE A 123 -2.30 4.68 2.17
CA ILE A 123 -1.68 4.58 0.84
C ILE A 123 -2.71 3.98 -0.11
N SER A 124 -2.98 4.68 -1.21
CA SER A 124 -3.92 4.28 -2.25
C SER A 124 -3.38 4.64 -3.64
N SER A 125 -4.11 4.30 -4.69
CA SER A 125 -3.81 4.74 -6.06
C SER A 125 -3.79 6.27 -6.24
N ASP A 126 -4.35 7.04 -5.29
CA ASP A 126 -4.42 8.50 -5.38
C ASP A 126 -3.12 9.17 -4.90
N ASN A 127 -2.36 8.51 -4.02
CA ASN A 127 -1.13 9.05 -3.45
C ASN A 127 0.12 8.16 -3.67
N LYS A 128 0.04 7.19 -4.58
CA LYS A 128 1.20 6.42 -5.05
C LYS A 128 1.20 6.28 -6.57
N PRO A 129 2.38 6.15 -7.21
CA PRO A 129 2.43 5.86 -8.63
C PRO A 129 2.07 4.39 -8.92
N GLY A 130 1.65 4.12 -10.16
CA GLY A 130 1.26 2.76 -10.55
C GLY A 130 2.39 1.73 -10.61
N ASN A 131 3.66 2.15 -10.59
CA ASN A 131 4.84 1.27 -10.67
C ASN A 131 5.98 1.82 -9.81
N ALA A 132 6.82 0.94 -9.30
CA ALA A 132 8.04 1.33 -8.57
C ALA A 132 9.07 1.98 -9.50
N ILE A 133 9.18 1.48 -10.73
CA ILE A 133 10.05 2.06 -11.77
C ILE A 133 9.27 2.15 -13.07
N LEU A 134 9.25 3.34 -13.67
CA LEU A 134 8.82 3.56 -15.05
C LEU A 134 9.86 4.38 -15.78
N THR A 135 10.53 3.79 -16.77
CA THR A 135 11.42 4.53 -17.68
C THR A 135 10.71 4.87 -18.99
N LEU A 136 10.83 6.12 -19.41
CA LEU A 136 10.10 6.67 -20.55
C LEU A 136 10.92 6.78 -21.84
N GLY A 137 12.24 6.65 -21.76
CA GLY A 137 13.12 6.58 -22.93
C GLY A 137 12.76 5.40 -23.83
N THR A 138 12.88 5.58 -25.15
CA THR A 138 12.50 4.58 -26.16
C THR A 138 13.68 4.09 -27.01
N ALA A 139 14.81 4.81 -26.99
CA ALA A 139 16.00 4.35 -27.67
C ALA A 139 16.61 3.16 -26.91
N SER A 140 17.34 2.28 -27.60
CA SER A 140 17.93 1.09 -26.97
C SER A 140 18.88 1.43 -25.81
N SER A 141 19.55 2.58 -25.87
CA SER A 141 20.41 3.11 -24.79
C SER A 141 19.67 3.95 -23.75
N ASP A 142 18.36 4.11 -23.89
CA ASP A 142 17.55 5.10 -23.20
C ASP A 142 16.34 4.43 -22.55
N GLY A 143 16.49 3.99 -21.30
CA GLY A 143 15.41 3.34 -20.53
C GLY A 143 15.84 2.22 -19.60
N GLN A 144 17.11 1.85 -19.53
CA GLN A 144 17.49 0.57 -18.90
C GLN A 144 18.19 0.71 -17.55
N VAL A 145 17.78 -0.14 -16.60
CA VAL A 145 18.38 -0.37 -15.27
C VAL A 145 19.49 -1.42 -15.36
N TYR A 146 20.77 -1.01 -15.30
CA TYR A 146 21.93 -1.92 -15.30
C TYR A 146 22.53 -2.10 -13.91
N GLY A 147 22.29 -3.26 -13.30
CA GLY A 147 23.00 -3.69 -12.09
C GLY A 147 24.42 -4.14 -12.42
N GLN A 148 25.41 -3.26 -12.29
CA GLN A 148 26.82 -3.64 -12.40
C GLN A 148 27.30 -4.31 -11.09
N SER A 149 26.83 -5.52 -10.82
CA SER A 149 27.21 -6.27 -9.60
C SER A 149 26.84 -7.73 -9.67
N ASN A 150 27.72 -8.65 -9.30
CA ASN A 150 27.39 -10.08 -9.13
C ASN A 150 26.40 -10.39 -7.98
N LYS A 151 25.47 -9.47 -7.69
CA LYS A 151 24.60 -9.38 -6.53
C LYS A 151 23.15 -9.11 -6.94
N LYS A 152 22.26 -9.28 -5.97
CA LYS A 152 20.82 -9.12 -6.15
C LYS A 152 20.42 -7.66 -5.93
N ILE A 153 19.66 -7.12 -6.89
CA ILE A 153 18.90 -5.86 -6.76
C ILE A 153 17.45 -6.25 -6.52
N THR A 154 16.92 -5.89 -5.36
CA THR A 154 15.51 -6.12 -5.04
C THR A 154 14.74 -4.82 -5.26
N ILE A 155 13.63 -4.86 -5.98
CA ILE A 155 12.67 -3.77 -6.14
C ILE A 155 11.33 -4.26 -5.58
N HIS A 156 10.63 -3.43 -4.81
CA HIS A 156 9.28 -3.76 -4.37
C HIS A 156 8.26 -2.97 -5.21
N GLY A 157 7.46 -3.68 -6.00
CA GLY A 157 6.53 -3.11 -6.97
C GLY A 157 6.95 -3.29 -8.44
N GLY A 158 6.12 -2.77 -9.35
CA GLY A 158 6.26 -2.99 -10.80
C GLY A 158 7.46 -2.28 -11.43
N VAL A 159 8.06 -2.91 -12.44
CA VAL A 159 9.16 -2.34 -13.22
C VAL A 159 8.76 -2.32 -14.69
N ILE A 160 8.66 -1.14 -15.28
CA ILE A 160 8.34 -0.94 -16.69
C ILE A 160 9.45 -0.13 -17.36
N SER A 161 9.92 -0.62 -18.51
CA SER A 161 10.82 0.11 -19.40
C SER A 161 10.23 0.29 -20.79
N ASN A 162 10.22 1.53 -21.27
CA ASN A 162 9.88 1.84 -22.67
C ASN A 162 11.01 1.51 -23.66
N ALA A 163 12.14 1.02 -23.17
CA ALA A 163 13.23 0.44 -23.95
C ALA A 163 13.53 -0.98 -23.43
N GLY A 164 14.81 -1.38 -23.41
CA GLY A 164 15.23 -2.67 -22.84
C GLY A 164 15.37 -2.64 -21.32
N ILE A 165 15.58 -3.82 -20.74
CA ILE A 165 16.08 -4.00 -19.37
C ILE A 165 17.30 -4.93 -19.48
N ASP A 166 18.42 -4.54 -18.90
CA ASP A 166 19.62 -5.35 -18.91
C ASP A 166 20.15 -5.51 -17.50
N SER A 167 19.93 -6.70 -16.95
CA SER A 167 20.49 -7.16 -15.70
C SER A 167 21.60 -8.19 -15.93
N SER A 168 22.27 -8.22 -17.10
CA SER A 168 23.33 -9.19 -17.39
C SER A 168 24.44 -9.21 -16.34
N GLN A 169 24.66 -8.06 -15.70
CA GLN A 169 25.67 -7.88 -14.68
C GLN A 169 25.14 -8.06 -13.26
N ALA A 170 23.82 -8.23 -12.99
CA ALA A 170 23.21 -8.41 -11.65
C ALA A 170 21.86 -9.17 -11.65
N GLN A 171 21.47 -9.76 -10.51
CA GLN A 171 20.14 -10.37 -10.39
C GLN A 171 19.08 -9.32 -10.08
N LEU A 172 18.22 -8.97 -11.04
CA LEU A 172 17.04 -8.12 -10.79
C LEU A 172 15.90 -8.96 -10.23
N THR A 173 15.41 -8.60 -9.05
CA THR A 173 14.24 -9.23 -8.42
C THR A 173 13.19 -8.19 -8.09
N ALA A 174 11.97 -8.33 -8.62
CA ALA A 174 10.81 -7.57 -8.17
C ALA A 174 9.96 -8.39 -7.19
N THR A 175 9.50 -7.77 -6.11
CA THR A 175 8.58 -8.33 -5.11
C THR A 175 7.23 -7.60 -5.16
N GLY A 176 6.25 -8.02 -4.35
CA GLY A 176 4.90 -7.44 -4.36
C GLY A 176 3.98 -7.96 -5.48
N GLY A 177 4.39 -9.02 -6.20
CA GLY A 177 3.54 -9.69 -7.20
C GLY A 177 3.27 -8.91 -8.48
N ILE A 178 3.93 -7.77 -8.69
CA ILE A 178 3.74 -6.90 -9.85
C ILE A 178 4.71 -7.31 -10.99
N PRO A 179 4.27 -7.33 -12.27
CA PRO A 179 5.11 -7.79 -13.38
C PRO A 179 6.27 -6.85 -13.71
N ILE A 180 7.33 -7.43 -14.28
CA ILE A 180 8.43 -6.72 -14.96
C ILE A 180 8.14 -6.69 -16.46
N ARG A 181 8.15 -5.51 -17.09
CA ARG A 181 7.77 -5.31 -18.50
C ARG A 181 8.77 -4.44 -19.24
N ALA A 182 9.08 -4.78 -20.49
CA ALA A 182 9.97 -3.98 -21.35
C ALA A 182 9.51 -3.97 -22.80
N VAL A 183 9.64 -2.83 -23.50
CA VAL A 183 9.39 -2.76 -24.95
C VAL A 183 10.51 -3.46 -25.74
N GLY A 184 11.75 -3.24 -25.29
CA GLY A 184 12.98 -3.79 -25.85
C GLY A 184 13.29 -5.20 -25.35
N SER A 185 14.56 -5.59 -25.46
CA SER A 185 15.05 -6.85 -24.94
C SER A 185 15.12 -6.84 -23.41
N CYS A 186 14.87 -8.00 -22.81
CA CYS A 186 15.18 -8.27 -21.42
C CYS A 186 16.37 -9.24 -21.35
N THR A 187 17.47 -8.78 -20.78
CA THR A 187 18.75 -9.50 -20.72
C THR A 187 19.14 -9.74 -19.27
N GLY A 188 19.68 -10.93 -18.95
CA GLY A 188 20.18 -11.26 -17.61
C GLY A 188 19.17 -11.96 -16.68
N PRO A 189 19.59 -12.34 -15.47
CA PRO A 189 18.74 -12.97 -14.47
C PRO A 189 17.70 -11.99 -13.89
N ILE A 190 16.44 -12.13 -14.31
CA ILE A 190 15.30 -11.31 -13.91
C ILE A 190 14.21 -12.19 -13.27
N THR A 191 13.69 -11.79 -12.11
CA THR A 191 12.62 -12.51 -11.39
C THR A 191 11.55 -11.54 -10.87
N PRO A 192 10.25 -11.74 -11.15
CA PRO A 192 9.68 -12.73 -12.08
C PRO A 192 10.13 -12.46 -13.52
N SER A 193 9.92 -13.42 -14.43
CA SER A 193 10.35 -13.29 -15.82
C SER A 193 9.80 -12.02 -16.47
N CYS A 194 10.68 -11.29 -17.14
CA CYS A 194 10.29 -10.09 -17.87
C CYS A 194 9.33 -10.41 -19.02
N THR A 195 8.23 -9.66 -19.11
CA THR A 195 7.25 -9.74 -20.19
C THR A 195 7.50 -8.66 -21.22
N LYS A 196 7.71 -9.06 -22.48
CA LYS A 196 7.84 -8.10 -23.58
C LYS A 196 6.50 -7.40 -23.85
N ILE A 197 6.53 -6.09 -24.06
CA ILE A 197 5.39 -5.26 -24.47
C ILE A 197 5.68 -4.61 -25.82
N THR A 198 4.64 -4.25 -26.58
CA THR A 198 4.81 -3.67 -27.93
C THR A 198 4.55 -2.17 -27.96
N THR A 199 3.80 -1.66 -27.00
CA THR A 199 3.39 -0.26 -26.93
C THR A 199 4.09 0.40 -25.74
N PRO A 200 4.89 1.45 -25.96
CA PRO A 200 5.43 2.26 -24.87
C PRO A 200 4.32 2.78 -23.96
N VAL A 201 4.56 2.75 -22.66
CA VAL A 201 3.68 3.36 -21.66
C VAL A 201 3.86 4.87 -21.70
N SER A 202 2.76 5.61 -21.75
CA SER A 202 2.80 7.07 -21.74
C SER A 202 3.26 7.62 -20.39
N ASP A 203 3.83 8.82 -20.39
CA ASP A 203 4.06 9.59 -19.17
C ASP A 203 2.73 9.75 -18.41
N PRO A 204 2.63 9.35 -17.12
CA PRO A 204 1.45 9.56 -16.30
C PRO A 204 1.08 11.03 -16.10
N ASN A 205 1.97 11.95 -16.43
CA ASN A 205 1.76 13.40 -16.35
C ASN A 205 1.48 13.95 -14.95
N TYR A 206 2.14 13.41 -13.92
CA TYR A 206 2.01 13.94 -12.55
C TYR A 206 2.34 15.45 -12.51
N SER A 207 1.44 16.22 -11.89
CA SER A 207 1.53 17.67 -11.76
C SER A 207 2.41 18.07 -10.58
N LEU A 208 3.10 19.20 -10.71
CA LEU A 208 3.72 19.87 -9.57
C LEU A 208 2.62 20.55 -8.72
N SER A 209 2.73 20.49 -7.40
CA SER A 209 1.69 21.00 -6.48
C SER A 209 1.81 22.49 -6.15
N ALA A 210 2.89 23.16 -6.54
CA ALA A 210 3.17 24.55 -6.17
C ALA A 210 3.76 25.33 -7.36
N ASP A 211 3.61 26.65 -7.34
CA ASP A 211 4.28 27.59 -8.25
C ASP A 211 5.60 28.11 -7.62
N PRO A 212 6.59 28.57 -8.41
CA PRO A 212 7.81 29.18 -7.90
C PRO A 212 7.51 30.53 -7.23
N PRO A 213 8.28 30.95 -6.22
CA PRO A 213 8.12 32.28 -5.65
C PRO A 213 8.53 33.38 -6.63
N VAL A 214 8.02 34.59 -6.40
CA VAL A 214 8.24 35.77 -7.24
C VAL A 214 9.65 36.38 -7.12
N THR A 215 10.46 35.92 -6.17
CA THR A 215 11.84 36.39 -5.95
C THR A 215 12.79 35.23 -5.70
N PRO A 216 14.08 35.34 -6.12
CA PRO A 216 15.10 34.36 -5.76
C PRO A 216 15.24 34.27 -4.24
N ALA A 217 15.54 33.07 -3.75
CA ALA A 217 15.74 32.84 -2.33
C ALA A 217 17.09 33.43 -1.88
N SER A 218 17.11 33.99 -0.67
CA SER A 218 18.36 34.40 -0.02
C SER A 218 19.16 33.17 0.42
N VAL A 219 20.47 33.23 0.25
CA VAL A 219 21.38 32.16 0.70
C VAL A 219 21.69 32.36 2.18
N PRO A 220 21.63 31.29 3.00
CA PRO A 220 22.03 31.37 4.39
C PRO A 220 23.52 31.68 4.54
N ALA A 221 23.95 31.98 5.77
CA ALA A 221 25.36 32.15 6.09
C ALA A 221 26.13 30.83 5.92
N CYS A 222 26.74 30.66 4.75
CA CYS A 222 27.48 29.48 4.30
C CYS A 222 29.00 29.64 4.57
N ASN A 223 29.40 29.79 5.83
CA ASN A 223 30.79 29.98 6.23
C ASN A 223 31.25 28.93 7.24
N ASN A 224 32.57 28.79 7.41
CA ASN A 224 33.18 27.80 8.32
C ASN A 224 32.88 28.00 9.82
N LYS A 225 32.24 29.09 10.23
CA LYS A 225 31.81 29.31 11.62
C LYS A 225 30.47 28.64 11.92
N ASN A 226 29.65 28.45 10.89
CA ASN A 226 28.36 27.79 10.99
C ASN A 226 28.52 26.31 10.66
N LYS A 227 28.07 25.43 11.56
CA LYS A 227 28.02 24.00 11.29
C LYS A 227 26.87 23.64 10.35
N VAL A 228 25.77 24.38 10.40
CA VAL A 228 24.58 24.18 9.55
C VAL A 228 24.35 25.38 8.64
N ALA A 229 24.02 25.12 7.38
CA ALA A 229 23.42 26.09 6.47
C ALA A 229 21.94 25.76 6.27
N GLU A 230 21.05 26.60 6.78
CA GLU A 230 19.59 26.42 6.73
C GLU A 230 18.99 27.17 5.52
N PHE A 231 18.59 26.42 4.50
CA PHE A 231 18.02 26.93 3.25
C PHE A 231 16.50 27.03 3.34
N ARG A 232 15.94 28.12 2.83
CA ARG A 232 14.49 28.37 2.76
C ARG A 232 13.91 27.99 1.42
N PRO A 233 12.65 27.54 1.36
CA PRO A 233 11.97 27.29 0.09
C PRO A 233 12.07 28.49 -0.85
N GLY A 234 12.43 28.23 -2.10
CA GLY A 234 12.35 29.21 -3.15
C GLY A 234 13.25 28.96 -4.34
N PHE A 235 13.56 30.02 -5.10
CA PHE A 235 14.27 29.90 -6.38
C PHE A 235 15.78 30.13 -6.24
N TYR A 236 16.57 29.17 -6.70
CA TYR A 236 18.02 29.13 -6.67
C TYR A 236 18.57 28.94 -8.09
N ASN A 237 19.35 29.93 -8.55
CA ASN A 237 19.82 29.97 -9.94
C ASN A 237 21.35 29.98 -10.09
N ASN A 238 22.08 29.67 -9.02
CA ASN A 238 23.53 29.63 -9.00
C ASN A 238 24.04 28.44 -8.18
N ALA A 239 24.69 27.49 -8.84
CA ALA A 239 25.23 26.29 -8.19
C ALA A 239 26.37 26.62 -7.21
N ASP A 240 27.11 27.71 -7.46
CA ASP A 240 28.27 28.11 -6.65
C ASP A 240 27.88 28.48 -5.22
N LEU A 241 26.60 28.83 -4.99
CA LEU A 241 26.04 29.08 -3.66
C LEU A 241 26.07 27.83 -2.78
N PHE A 242 25.93 26.66 -3.40
CA PHE A 242 25.94 25.38 -2.72
C PHE A 242 27.35 24.79 -2.70
N ASN A 243 28.03 24.79 -3.84
CA ASN A 243 29.35 24.19 -3.99
C ASN A 243 30.44 24.88 -3.14
N ASN A 244 30.30 26.18 -2.89
CA ASN A 244 31.22 26.94 -2.05
C ASN A 244 30.76 27.06 -0.60
N CYS A 245 29.66 26.40 -0.21
CA CYS A 245 29.16 26.47 1.15
C CYS A 245 30.10 25.72 2.11
N GLN A 246 30.64 26.43 3.09
CA GLN A 246 31.61 25.87 4.05
C GLN A 246 30.97 25.32 5.33
N ALA A 247 29.64 25.26 5.40
CA ALA A 247 28.96 24.64 6.53
C ALA A 247 29.22 23.12 6.53
N SER A 248 29.21 22.51 7.72
CA SER A 248 29.42 21.06 7.85
C SER A 248 28.26 20.24 7.29
N TRP A 249 27.05 20.81 7.28
CA TRP A 249 25.87 20.18 6.70
C TRP A 249 24.83 21.22 6.26
N MET A 250 23.92 20.79 5.38
CA MET A 250 22.86 21.62 4.80
C MET A 250 21.50 21.12 5.26
N LEU A 251 20.66 22.02 5.75
CA LEU A 251 19.26 21.75 6.07
C LEU A 251 18.36 22.50 5.08
N PHE A 252 17.43 21.80 4.47
CA PHE A 252 16.39 22.38 3.64
C PHE A 252 15.07 22.27 4.41
N ASP A 253 14.57 23.40 4.88
CA ASP A 253 13.28 23.47 5.57
C ASP A 253 12.12 22.99 4.69
N PRO A 254 10.99 22.55 5.28
CA PRO A 254 9.87 22.10 4.49
C PRO A 254 9.36 23.13 3.47
N GLY A 255 9.14 22.70 2.23
CA GLY A 255 8.61 23.51 1.13
C GLY A 255 9.21 23.18 -0.25
N THR A 256 8.91 23.99 -1.26
CA THR A 256 9.32 23.76 -2.64
C THR A 256 10.55 24.59 -3.01
N TYR A 257 11.57 23.93 -3.58
CA TYR A 257 12.82 24.53 -4.01
C TYR A 257 12.96 24.40 -5.51
N TYR A 258 13.17 25.51 -6.19
CA TYR A 258 13.38 25.54 -7.64
C TYR A 258 14.84 25.78 -7.94
N PHE A 259 15.44 24.85 -8.67
CA PHE A 259 16.83 24.93 -9.12
C PHE A 259 16.85 25.08 -10.65
N ASP A 260 17.33 26.23 -11.12
CA ASP A 260 17.61 26.47 -12.54
C ASP A 260 18.92 27.26 -12.64
N PHE A 261 20.04 26.55 -12.65
CA PHE A 261 21.36 27.16 -12.59
C PHE A 261 21.70 27.84 -13.92
N THR A 262 21.41 29.14 -13.98
CA THR A 262 21.76 30.05 -15.09
C THR A 262 23.00 30.87 -14.81
N LEU A 263 23.40 30.95 -13.54
CA LEU A 263 24.53 31.74 -13.05
C LEU A 263 25.58 30.83 -12.43
N GLY A 264 26.81 31.31 -12.36
CA GLY A 264 27.95 30.58 -11.80
C GLY A 264 28.78 29.86 -12.87
N ALA A 265 29.87 29.22 -12.44
CA ALA A 265 30.77 28.49 -13.33
C ALA A 265 30.28 27.07 -13.64
N SER A 266 29.31 26.56 -12.87
CA SER A 266 28.81 25.19 -12.94
C SER A 266 27.27 25.16 -12.94
N HIS A 267 26.69 24.21 -13.69
CA HIS A 267 25.27 23.86 -13.60
C HIS A 267 25.06 22.59 -12.77
N VAL A 268 26.10 22.15 -12.05
CA VAL A 268 26.09 20.98 -11.16
C VAL A 268 26.23 21.45 -9.73
N TRP A 269 25.25 21.11 -8.89
CA TRP A 269 25.39 21.18 -7.44
C TRP A 269 25.91 19.84 -6.93
N THR A 270 27.11 19.85 -6.36
CA THR A 270 27.72 18.69 -5.73
C THR A 270 27.54 18.76 -4.21
N VAL A 271 26.76 17.83 -3.66
CA VAL A 271 26.59 17.69 -2.21
C VAL A 271 27.88 17.12 -1.62
N ASN A 272 28.49 17.89 -0.72
CA ASN A 272 29.67 17.50 0.06
C ASN A 272 29.31 17.54 1.55
N GLY A 273 29.55 16.46 2.29
CA GLY A 273 29.09 16.32 3.67
C GLY A 273 27.65 15.82 3.77
N THR A 274 26.88 16.35 4.73
CA THR A 274 25.51 15.90 5.03
C THR A 274 24.47 16.89 4.53
N MET A 275 23.39 16.39 3.92
CA MET A 275 22.24 17.19 3.48
C MET A 275 20.95 16.56 3.99
N VAL A 276 20.06 17.35 4.57
CA VAL A 276 18.74 16.89 4.99
C VAL A 276 17.67 17.84 4.46
N GLY A 277 16.63 17.31 3.84
CA GLY A 277 15.47 18.04 3.39
C GLY A 277 14.20 17.55 4.06
N GLY A 278 13.46 18.47 4.69
CA GLY A 278 12.19 18.20 5.35
C GLY A 278 12.22 18.45 6.85
N THR A 279 11.14 18.06 7.53
CA THR A 279 11.02 18.25 8.98
C THR A 279 11.98 17.32 9.72
N VAL A 280 12.88 17.90 10.51
CA VAL A 280 13.77 17.17 11.43
C VAL A 280 13.22 17.29 12.85
N PRO A 281 12.84 16.19 13.51
CA PRO A 281 12.30 16.25 14.87
C PRO A 281 13.25 16.96 15.85
N GLY A 282 12.71 17.90 16.62
CA GLY A 282 13.48 18.69 17.59
C GLY A 282 14.16 19.94 17.01
N LEU A 283 14.13 20.14 15.70
CA LEU A 283 14.56 21.38 15.06
C LEU A 283 13.33 22.18 14.61
N THR A 284 13.36 23.49 14.83
CA THR A 284 12.32 24.41 14.35
C THR A 284 12.80 25.09 13.08
N PRO A 285 12.12 24.90 11.93
CA PRO A 285 12.37 25.66 10.72
C PRO A 285 12.25 27.14 11.03
N GLY A 286 13.32 27.89 10.86
CA GLY A 286 13.35 29.32 11.23
C GLY A 286 14.61 29.70 11.99
N SER A 287 15.09 28.74 12.77
CA SER A 287 15.76 29.05 14.02
C SER A 287 16.73 27.94 14.43
N VAL A 288 17.33 27.25 13.46
CA VAL A 288 18.30 26.21 13.79
C VAL A 288 19.59 26.86 14.32
N PRO A 289 20.09 26.44 15.50
CA PRO A 289 21.32 27.01 16.04
C PRO A 289 22.50 26.77 15.11
N ALA A 290 23.30 27.81 14.84
CA ALA A 290 24.47 27.72 13.96
C ALA A 290 25.48 26.63 14.37
N GLY A 291 25.50 26.23 15.64
CA GLY A 291 26.35 25.16 16.18
C GLY A 291 25.74 23.75 16.15
N ALA A 292 24.55 23.56 15.57
CA ALA A 292 23.90 22.25 15.48
C ALA A 292 24.79 21.24 14.73
N SER A 293 25.01 20.07 15.32
CA SER A 293 25.75 18.97 14.68
C SER A 293 24.92 18.32 13.59
N ALA A 294 25.59 17.81 12.55
CA ALA A 294 24.94 17.03 11.52
C ALA A 294 24.25 15.80 12.14
N PRO A 295 22.99 15.53 11.78
CA PRO A 295 22.28 14.34 12.23
C PRO A 295 22.76 13.10 11.46
N SER A 296 22.41 11.91 11.95
CA SER A 296 22.72 10.63 11.31
C SER A 296 21.70 10.30 10.23
N VAL A 297 22.15 10.08 9.00
CA VAL A 297 21.32 9.65 7.87
C VAL A 297 21.50 8.14 7.64
N PRO A 298 20.42 7.37 7.38
CA PRO A 298 19.01 7.76 7.24
C PRO A 298 18.24 7.83 8.58
N GLY A 299 16.99 8.30 8.53
CA GLY A 299 16.04 8.37 9.64
C GLY A 299 16.00 9.72 10.36
N THR A 300 16.57 10.77 9.76
CA THR A 300 16.60 12.12 10.34
C THR A 300 15.30 12.88 10.10
N CYS A 301 14.73 12.81 8.89
CA CYS A 301 13.53 13.55 8.56
C CYS A 301 12.27 12.69 8.67
N VAL A 302 11.11 13.33 8.85
CA VAL A 302 9.84 12.60 9.01
C VAL A 302 9.41 11.99 7.67
N ASN A 303 9.41 10.66 7.60
CA ASN A 303 9.07 9.89 6.39
C ASN A 303 7.55 9.92 6.08
N PRO A 304 7.13 10.25 4.85
CA PRO A 304 5.72 10.24 4.46
C PRO A 304 5.07 8.85 4.40
N ILE A 305 5.81 7.74 4.43
CA ILE A 305 5.27 6.39 4.62
C ILE A 305 4.91 6.12 6.08
N GLU A 306 5.61 6.78 7.00
CA GLU A 306 5.51 6.51 8.44
C GLU A 306 4.61 7.51 9.18
N SER A 307 4.38 8.70 8.61
CA SER A 307 3.54 9.72 9.23
C SER A 307 2.72 10.54 8.26
N VAL A 308 1.41 10.68 8.56
CA VAL A 308 0.51 11.61 7.88
C VAL A 308 0.84 13.08 8.17
N SER A 309 1.65 13.35 9.20
CA SER A 309 2.14 14.69 9.53
C SER A 309 3.49 15.01 8.89
N ALA A 310 4.02 14.13 8.03
CA ALA A 310 5.26 14.40 7.31
C ALA A 310 5.12 15.66 6.45
N VAL A 311 5.87 16.70 6.82
CA VAL A 311 6.04 17.92 6.02
C VAL A 311 7.48 17.96 5.54
N GLY A 312 7.66 17.93 4.23
CA GLY A 312 8.92 17.68 3.59
C GLY A 312 9.27 18.74 2.54
N VAL A 313 10.18 18.39 1.65
CA VAL A 313 10.61 19.22 0.54
C VAL A 313 10.22 18.64 -0.81
N THR A 314 10.12 19.52 -1.80
CA THR A 314 10.10 19.14 -3.20
C THR A 314 11.19 19.90 -3.92
N PHE A 315 12.19 19.18 -4.45
CA PHE A 315 13.27 19.74 -5.25
C PHE A 315 12.88 19.69 -6.73
N VAL A 316 12.66 20.87 -7.30
CA VAL A 316 12.20 21.09 -8.67
C VAL A 316 13.39 21.51 -9.52
N PHE A 317 13.73 20.73 -10.54
CA PHE A 317 14.88 20.95 -11.40
C PHE A 317 14.46 21.41 -12.79
N GLY A 318 14.96 22.58 -13.18
CA GLY A 318 14.82 23.20 -14.49
C GLY A 318 16.15 23.31 -15.25
N GLY A 319 16.08 23.74 -16.51
CA GLY A 319 17.27 23.92 -17.35
C GLY A 319 18.08 22.63 -17.52
N ASP A 320 19.40 22.73 -17.52
CA ASP A 320 20.35 21.61 -17.51
C ASP A 320 20.99 21.39 -16.13
N THR A 321 20.29 21.82 -15.08
CA THR A 321 20.68 21.68 -13.68
C THR A 321 20.88 20.22 -13.30
N GLN A 322 21.95 19.94 -12.56
CA GLN A 322 22.29 18.61 -12.06
C GLN A 322 22.54 18.62 -10.55
N LEU A 323 22.18 17.52 -9.90
CA LEU A 323 22.50 17.19 -8.51
C LEU A 323 23.48 16.02 -8.51
N ALA A 324 24.67 16.23 -7.98
CA ALA A 324 25.70 15.21 -7.82
C ALA A 324 25.99 14.99 -6.34
N PHE A 325 26.33 13.76 -5.97
CA PHE A 325 26.76 13.40 -4.62
C PHE A 325 28.25 13.11 -4.60
N ALA A 326 28.99 13.77 -3.70
CA ALA A 326 30.42 13.51 -3.53
C ALA A 326 30.69 12.17 -2.82
N LYS A 327 31.96 11.76 -2.80
CA LYS A 327 32.38 10.60 -2.01
C LYS A 327 32.05 10.81 -0.53
N ASP A 328 31.51 9.77 0.11
CA ASP A 328 31.17 9.73 1.54
C ASP A 328 30.14 10.80 1.96
N SER A 329 29.46 11.46 1.01
CA SER A 329 28.36 12.37 1.30
C SER A 329 27.13 11.61 1.78
N GLN A 330 26.35 12.24 2.66
CA GLN A 330 25.11 11.69 3.18
C GLN A 330 23.95 12.61 2.83
N ALA A 331 22.83 12.07 2.36
CA ALA A 331 21.66 12.88 2.08
C ALA A 331 20.34 12.18 2.44
N GLU A 332 19.39 12.92 2.97
CA GLU A 332 18.04 12.43 3.21
C GLU A 332 17.04 13.49 2.80
N ILE A 333 16.10 13.14 1.92
CA ILE A 333 15.11 14.08 1.38
C ILE A 333 13.74 13.47 1.61
N CYS A 334 13.01 13.99 2.59
CA CYS A 334 11.64 13.60 2.87
C CYS A 334 10.67 14.50 2.12
N ALA A 335 9.72 13.89 1.41
CA ALA A 335 8.61 14.58 0.79
C ALA A 335 7.48 14.86 1.79
N THR A 336 6.58 15.77 1.42
CA THR A 336 5.35 16.02 2.19
C THR A 336 4.33 14.92 1.91
N TYR A 337 3.74 14.35 2.97
CA TYR A 337 2.62 13.44 2.83
C TYR A 337 1.37 14.17 2.32
N HIS A 338 0.68 13.55 1.38
CA HIS A 338 -0.62 13.96 0.92
C HIS A 338 -1.54 12.74 0.78
N ALA A 339 -2.82 12.90 1.15
CA ALA A 339 -3.80 11.83 1.02
C ALA A 339 -4.22 11.57 -0.44
N ASN A 340 -4.15 12.61 -1.29
CA ASN A 340 -4.73 12.61 -2.64
C ASN A 340 -3.72 13.03 -3.73
N SER A 341 -2.43 13.02 -3.40
CA SER A 341 -1.36 13.28 -4.37
C SER A 341 -0.10 12.56 -3.92
N ILE A 342 0.78 12.26 -4.88
CA ILE A 342 1.99 11.50 -4.61
C ILE A 342 2.99 12.38 -3.85
N PRO A 343 3.50 11.97 -2.67
CA PRO A 343 4.58 12.65 -1.96
C PRO A 343 5.82 12.75 -2.85
N THR A 344 6.06 13.91 -3.46
CA THR A 344 7.11 14.07 -4.48
C THR A 344 8.33 14.79 -3.90
N ALA A 345 9.45 14.09 -3.81
CA ALA A 345 10.72 14.62 -3.32
C ALA A 345 11.51 15.32 -4.44
N VAL A 346 11.45 14.77 -5.66
CA VAL A 346 12.19 15.29 -6.83
C VAL A 346 11.23 15.45 -8.00
N TYR A 347 11.30 16.61 -8.65
CA TYR A 347 10.52 16.93 -9.84
C TYR A 347 11.38 17.52 -10.95
N GLY A 348 11.35 16.96 -12.15
CA GLY A 348 11.95 17.51 -13.36
C GLY A 348 10.92 18.27 -14.19
N LEU A 349 11.14 19.57 -14.43
CA LEU A 349 10.19 20.40 -15.14
C LEU A 349 10.02 20.01 -16.62
N LYS A 350 8.76 19.81 -17.03
CA LYS A 350 8.39 19.51 -18.43
C LYS A 350 8.11 20.76 -19.26
N SER A 351 7.66 21.82 -18.60
CA SER A 351 7.33 23.12 -19.18
C SER A 351 7.94 24.21 -18.32
N ASP A 352 8.17 25.36 -18.92
CA ASP A 352 8.60 26.54 -18.18
C ASP A 352 7.52 26.89 -17.16
N VAL A 353 7.94 27.30 -15.96
CA VAL A 353 7.04 27.81 -14.93
C VAL A 353 7.40 29.27 -14.69
N VAL A 354 6.43 30.14 -14.89
CA VAL A 354 6.60 31.60 -14.82
C VAL A 354 5.78 32.14 -13.67
N ASN A 355 6.42 32.85 -12.74
CA ASN A 355 5.73 33.61 -11.71
C ASN A 355 6.37 34.99 -11.55
N GLY A 356 5.65 36.04 -11.96
CA GLY A 356 6.17 37.41 -11.99
C GLY A 356 7.38 37.53 -12.93
N ALA A 357 8.51 38.00 -12.40
CA ALA A 357 9.76 38.15 -13.15
C ALA A 357 10.61 36.87 -13.21
N ILE A 358 10.24 35.83 -12.45
CA ILE A 358 10.99 34.57 -12.39
C ILE A 358 10.43 33.58 -13.41
N THR A 359 11.33 33.05 -14.23
CA THR A 359 11.07 31.91 -15.11
C THR A 359 11.99 30.79 -14.71
N VAL A 360 11.42 29.67 -14.28
CA VAL A 360 12.15 28.40 -14.12
C VAL A 360 11.96 27.62 -15.41
N ARG A 361 13.04 27.44 -16.17
CA ARG A 361 12.99 26.81 -17.48
C ARG A 361 12.68 25.33 -17.34
N ARG A 362 11.96 24.77 -18.32
CA ARG A 362 11.84 23.31 -18.48
C ARG A 362 13.22 22.67 -18.58
N GLN A 363 13.28 21.38 -18.26
CA GLN A 363 14.50 20.60 -18.46
C GLN A 363 14.96 20.67 -19.92
N SER A 364 16.26 20.93 -20.10
CA SER A 364 16.90 21.16 -21.40
C SER A 364 18.38 20.77 -21.38
N GLY A 365 19.09 20.93 -22.50
CA GLY A 365 20.52 20.66 -22.57
C GLY A 365 20.88 19.18 -22.39
N CYS A 366 21.97 18.90 -21.67
CA CYS A 366 22.52 17.55 -21.60
C CYS A 366 21.63 16.58 -20.80
N VAL A 367 20.84 17.04 -19.82
CA VAL A 367 20.04 16.14 -18.96
C VAL A 367 18.92 15.43 -19.75
N ILE A 368 18.39 16.08 -20.79
CA ILE A 368 17.35 15.50 -21.65
C ILE A 368 17.88 14.74 -22.87
N THR A 369 19.20 14.80 -23.09
CA THR A 369 19.83 14.21 -24.28
C THR A 369 20.16 12.74 -24.05
N THR A 370 19.87 11.87 -25.01
CA THR A 370 20.28 10.46 -24.97
C THR A 370 21.81 10.37 -24.94
N GLY A 371 22.37 9.71 -23.92
CA GLY A 371 23.82 9.68 -23.69
C GLY A 371 24.44 10.97 -23.18
N GLY A 372 23.61 11.97 -22.80
CA GLY A 372 24.06 13.19 -22.14
C GLY A 372 24.36 13.00 -20.66
N CYS A 373 24.23 14.06 -19.88
CA CYS A 373 24.47 14.05 -18.44
C CYS A 373 23.25 13.53 -17.66
N ASP A 374 23.46 13.17 -16.40
CA ASP A 374 22.41 12.72 -15.49
C ASP A 374 21.90 13.90 -14.64
N LEU A 375 20.58 13.99 -14.42
CA LEU A 375 19.99 14.94 -13.48
C LEU A 375 20.45 14.66 -12.05
N ILE A 376 20.46 13.39 -11.67
CA ILE A 376 20.95 12.92 -10.37
C ILE A 376 22.06 11.93 -10.64
N SER A 377 23.25 12.19 -10.06
CA SER A 377 24.41 11.31 -10.17
C SER A 377 25.15 11.14 -8.84
N ASP A 378 25.90 10.06 -8.70
CA ASP A 378 26.79 9.79 -7.57
C ASP A 378 28.23 10.29 -7.78
N GLY A 379 28.43 11.20 -8.74
CA GLY A 379 29.73 11.79 -9.08
C GLY A 379 30.70 10.84 -9.80
N GLY A 380 30.30 9.59 -10.08
CA GLY A 380 31.00 8.62 -10.93
C GLY A 380 32.47 8.38 -10.56
N ASN A 381 32.76 7.51 -9.59
CA ASN A 381 34.07 6.82 -9.43
C ASN A 381 34.12 5.86 -8.22
N GLY A 382 33.23 4.87 -8.15
CA GLY A 382 33.19 3.96 -6.98
C GLY A 382 33.00 4.69 -5.65
N THR A 383 32.48 5.92 -5.74
CA THR A 383 32.09 6.81 -4.67
C THR A 383 30.90 6.18 -3.98
N LYS A 384 30.91 6.19 -2.64
CA LYS A 384 29.92 5.49 -1.80
C LYS A 384 29.02 6.49 -1.08
N PRO A 385 28.26 7.35 -1.78
CA PRO A 385 27.34 8.25 -1.10
C PRO A 385 26.17 7.44 -0.51
N SER A 386 25.70 7.86 0.67
CA SER A 386 24.52 7.31 1.31
C SER A 386 23.40 8.34 1.19
N PHE A 387 22.55 8.20 0.18
CA PHE A 387 21.44 9.13 -0.02
C PHE A 387 20.10 8.41 -0.05
N TYR A 388 19.07 9.05 0.50
CA TYR A 388 17.74 8.47 0.65
C TYR A 388 16.70 9.49 0.22
N PHE A 389 15.88 9.11 -0.74
CA PHE A 389 14.72 9.85 -1.19
C PHE A 389 13.48 9.21 -0.56
N GLU A 390 13.03 9.82 0.53
CA GLU A 390 11.80 9.47 1.25
C GLU A 390 10.59 10.13 0.56
N GLY A 391 10.41 9.78 -0.71
CA GLY A 391 9.39 10.32 -1.60
C GLY A 391 9.65 9.99 -3.07
N PHE A 392 8.63 10.25 -3.89
CA PHE A 392 8.61 9.96 -5.32
C PHE A 392 9.57 10.85 -6.10
N ALA A 393 10.27 10.24 -7.06
CA ALA A 393 11.11 10.96 -8.02
C ALA A 393 10.46 10.99 -9.40
N TYR A 394 10.09 12.18 -9.87
CA TYR A 394 9.44 12.39 -11.16
C TYR A 394 10.31 13.24 -12.09
N ALA A 395 11.10 12.62 -12.95
CA ALA A 395 11.99 13.29 -13.90
C ALA A 395 11.84 12.71 -15.32
N PRO A 396 10.66 12.82 -15.95
CA PRO A 396 10.29 12.06 -17.15
C PRO A 396 11.16 12.33 -18.38
N LYS A 397 11.91 13.44 -18.39
CA LYS A 397 12.82 13.81 -19.48
C LYS A 397 14.29 13.59 -19.16
N ALA A 398 14.66 13.39 -17.90
CA ALA A 398 16.05 13.33 -17.50
C ALA A 398 16.53 11.91 -17.16
N SER A 399 17.85 11.71 -17.17
CA SER A 399 18.48 10.46 -16.72
C SER A 399 18.84 10.54 -15.23
N ILE A 400 18.76 9.43 -14.52
CA ILE A 400 19.18 9.27 -13.12
C ILE A 400 20.15 8.10 -13.04
N ASN A 401 21.31 8.30 -12.42
CA ASN A 401 22.39 7.32 -12.37
C ASN A 401 22.95 7.22 -10.96
N ILE A 402 22.90 6.03 -10.39
CA ILE A 402 23.10 5.84 -8.96
C ILE A 402 23.89 4.56 -8.72
N ALA A 403 25.03 4.64 -8.04
CA ALA A 403 25.62 3.51 -7.37
C ALA A 403 25.19 3.44 -5.91
N VAL A 404 24.78 2.25 -5.48
CA VAL A 404 24.39 1.94 -4.11
C VAL A 404 25.32 0.91 -3.49
N ASN A 405 25.47 0.95 -2.17
CA ASN A 405 26.34 0.01 -1.47
C ASN A 405 25.81 -0.29 -0.06
N ASN A 406 25.75 -1.57 0.30
CA ASN A 406 25.55 -2.07 1.68
C ASN A 406 24.49 -1.29 2.48
N THR A 407 23.28 -1.11 1.91
CA THR A 407 22.18 -0.47 2.62
C THR A 407 21.28 -1.50 3.31
N ALA A 408 20.75 -1.13 4.47
CA ALA A 408 19.69 -1.84 5.16
C ALA A 408 18.30 -1.23 4.89
N GLN A 409 18.19 -0.19 4.06
CA GLN A 409 16.95 0.53 3.76
C GLN A 409 16.82 0.95 2.27
N PRO A 410 15.60 1.19 1.76
CA PRO A 410 15.37 1.66 0.39
C PRO A 410 15.97 3.05 0.14
N TYR A 411 16.54 3.27 -1.04
CA TYR A 411 17.02 4.60 -1.48
C TYR A 411 15.89 5.47 -2.06
N PHE A 412 14.82 4.84 -2.56
CA PHE A 412 13.64 5.53 -3.07
C PHE A 412 12.40 4.88 -2.49
N ASN A 413 11.69 5.64 -1.69
CA ASN A 413 10.38 5.28 -1.16
C ASN A 413 9.33 6.05 -1.98
N PHE A 414 8.31 5.36 -2.50
CA PHE A 414 7.33 5.81 -3.53
C PHE A 414 7.74 5.64 -5.00
N GLY A 415 8.91 5.08 -5.31
CA GLY A 415 9.28 4.78 -6.69
C GLY A 415 9.75 5.97 -7.53
N ILE A 416 9.88 5.74 -8.84
CA ILE A 416 10.54 6.65 -9.77
C ILE A 416 9.94 6.59 -11.18
N VAL A 417 9.75 7.76 -11.79
CA VAL A 417 9.53 7.92 -13.23
C VAL A 417 10.67 8.76 -13.80
N THR A 418 11.36 8.22 -14.80
CA THR A 418 12.52 8.91 -15.39
C THR A 418 12.66 8.59 -16.87
N ARG A 419 13.46 9.34 -17.64
CA ARG A 419 13.78 8.94 -19.01
C ARG A 419 14.65 7.68 -19.00
N ARG A 420 15.68 7.67 -18.15
CA ARG A 420 16.64 6.56 -18.00
C ARG A 420 17.04 6.42 -16.54
N LEU A 421 17.16 5.19 -16.07
CA LEU A 421 17.59 4.88 -14.71
C LEU A 421 18.77 3.91 -14.77
N THR A 422 19.95 4.27 -14.26
CA THR A 422 21.08 3.35 -14.10
C THR A 422 21.29 3.06 -12.61
N LEU A 423 21.36 1.78 -12.22
CA LEU A 423 21.52 1.36 -10.82
C LEU A 423 22.73 0.43 -10.65
N THR A 424 23.85 0.93 -10.18
CA THR A 424 25.04 0.10 -9.89
C THR A 424 25.02 -0.36 -8.44
N THR A 425 25.44 -1.59 -8.10
CA THR A 425 25.58 -2.00 -6.69
C THR A 425 26.98 -2.52 -6.38
N THR A 426 27.58 -2.12 -5.26
CA THR A 426 28.99 -2.47 -4.93
C THR A 426 29.15 -3.11 -3.56
N GLY A 427 28.36 -4.13 -3.22
CA GLY A 427 28.39 -4.74 -1.88
C GLY A 427 27.47 -5.95 -1.72
N SER A 428 27.46 -6.58 -0.54
CA SER A 428 26.60 -7.75 -0.25
C SER A 428 25.11 -7.40 -0.41
N ALA A 429 24.28 -8.42 -0.68
CA ALA A 429 22.85 -8.25 -0.97
C ALA A 429 22.15 -7.44 0.13
N THR A 430 21.37 -6.42 -0.28
CA THR A 430 20.51 -5.66 0.62
C THR A 430 19.40 -6.57 1.14
N THR A 431 19.12 -6.50 2.44
CA THR A 431 17.97 -7.22 3.04
C THR A 431 16.65 -6.62 2.60
N GLU A 432 16.65 -5.30 2.32
CA GLU A 432 15.50 -4.52 1.89
C GLU A 432 15.53 -4.19 0.39
N PRO A 433 14.37 -3.90 -0.24
CA PRO A 433 14.31 -3.42 -1.61
C PRO A 433 15.01 -2.06 -1.76
N LEU A 434 15.76 -1.88 -2.85
CA LEU A 434 16.47 -0.65 -3.18
C LEU A 434 15.51 0.48 -3.57
N ILE A 435 14.46 0.14 -4.31
CA ILE A 435 13.36 1.03 -4.65
C ILE A 435 12.10 0.34 -4.17
N SER A 436 11.31 1.03 -3.37
CA SER A 436 10.08 0.51 -2.79
C SER A 436 8.89 1.38 -3.17
N LEU A 437 7.88 0.75 -3.73
CA LEU A 437 6.55 1.32 -3.84
C LEU A 437 5.74 0.84 -2.63
N PRO A 438 5.24 1.73 -1.75
CA PRO A 438 4.47 1.29 -0.60
C PRO A 438 3.22 0.51 -1.04
N ASP A 439 2.93 -0.57 -0.30
CA ASP A 439 1.71 -1.33 -0.44
C ASP A 439 0.47 -0.47 -0.10
N ASP A 440 -0.67 -0.82 -0.68
CA ASP A 440 -1.93 -0.16 -0.28
C ASP A 440 -2.18 -0.39 1.21
N SER A 441 -2.51 0.69 1.90
CA SER A 441 -2.74 0.70 3.33
C SER A 441 -3.91 1.60 3.66
N LEU A 442 -4.70 1.20 4.64
CA LEU A 442 -5.77 2.05 5.17
C LEU A 442 -5.25 3.06 6.21
N GLY A 443 -3.96 3.01 6.55
CA GLY A 443 -3.33 3.95 7.49
C GLY A 443 -3.63 3.68 8.95
N TYR A 444 -4.01 2.45 9.28
CA TYR A 444 -4.25 2.07 10.67
C TYR A 444 -2.97 1.66 11.42
N GLY A 445 -1.84 1.53 10.70
CA GLY A 445 -0.57 1.06 11.23
C GLY A 445 -0.67 -0.33 11.86
N THR A 446 0.30 -0.63 12.72
CA THR A 446 0.33 -1.88 13.50
C THR A 446 -0.73 -1.96 14.58
N ALA A 447 -1.37 -0.83 14.90
CA ALA A 447 -2.33 -0.71 15.99
C ALA A 447 -3.74 -1.19 15.63
N SER A 448 -4.11 -1.28 14.34
CA SER A 448 -5.36 -1.95 13.97
C SER A 448 -5.21 -2.95 12.83
N THR A 449 -5.76 -4.14 13.05
CA THR A 449 -5.88 -5.22 12.08
C THR A 449 -7.33 -5.36 11.66
N ILE A 450 -7.62 -5.51 10.36
CA ILE A 450 -8.97 -5.85 9.90
C ILE A 450 -8.98 -7.29 9.43
N VAL A 451 -10.04 -8.02 9.77
CA VAL A 451 -10.26 -9.39 9.33
C VAL A 451 -11.65 -9.55 8.72
N ASP A 452 -11.72 -10.34 7.65
CA ASP A 452 -12.95 -10.85 7.08
C ASP A 452 -13.22 -12.25 7.62
N LEU A 453 -14.38 -12.43 8.23
CA LEU A 453 -14.88 -13.70 8.75
C LEU A 453 -15.95 -14.24 7.81
N THR A 454 -15.74 -15.46 7.33
CA THR A 454 -16.69 -16.21 6.50
C THR A 454 -17.16 -17.44 7.28
N VAL A 455 -18.43 -17.46 7.65
CA VAL A 455 -19.00 -18.51 8.50
C VAL A 455 -19.80 -19.51 7.68
N TYR A 456 -19.42 -20.77 7.82
CA TYR A 456 -20.08 -21.93 7.26
C TYR A 456 -20.78 -22.72 8.35
N VAL A 457 -22.02 -23.11 8.09
CA VAL A 457 -22.78 -24.03 8.95
C VAL A 457 -22.93 -25.36 8.23
N CYS A 458 -22.83 -26.46 8.98
CA CYS A 458 -22.95 -27.83 8.50
C CYS A 458 -24.06 -28.56 9.24
N PRO A 459 -25.32 -28.42 8.77
CA PRO A 459 -26.45 -29.12 9.36
C PRO A 459 -26.25 -30.64 9.30
N GLY A 460 -26.58 -31.35 10.39
CA GLY A 460 -26.50 -32.81 10.47
C GLY A 460 -25.08 -33.39 10.62
N VAL A 461 -24.05 -32.55 10.63
CA VAL A 461 -22.68 -32.94 10.95
C VAL A 461 -22.43 -32.64 12.42
N THR A 462 -21.99 -33.63 13.20
CA THR A 462 -21.89 -33.53 14.66
C THR A 462 -20.51 -33.85 15.21
N THR A 463 -19.70 -34.62 14.46
CA THR A 463 -18.41 -35.16 14.93
C THR A 463 -17.19 -34.59 14.20
N SER A 464 -17.38 -33.86 13.10
CA SER A 464 -16.28 -33.26 12.36
C SER A 464 -16.44 -31.74 12.21
N SER A 465 -15.30 -31.06 12.08
CA SER A 465 -15.24 -29.76 11.44
C SER A 465 -15.88 -29.89 10.06
N CYS A 466 -16.58 -28.87 9.58
CA CYS A 466 -17.12 -28.79 8.23
C CYS A 466 -16.05 -29.12 7.15
N SER A 467 -15.76 -30.39 6.87
CA SER A 467 -14.55 -30.80 6.15
C SER A 467 -14.78 -31.01 4.66
N SER A 468 -16.01 -31.39 4.27
CA SER A 468 -16.39 -31.55 2.86
C SER A 468 -17.10 -30.30 2.31
N ALA A 469 -16.80 -29.93 1.06
CA ALA A 469 -17.45 -28.81 0.38
C ALA A 469 -18.98 -29.01 0.24
N ALA A 470 -19.43 -30.27 0.13
CA ALA A 470 -20.85 -30.62 0.01
C ALA A 470 -21.66 -30.32 1.28
N SER A 471 -21.03 -30.33 2.46
CA SER A 471 -21.68 -30.04 3.75
C SER A 471 -21.62 -28.57 4.17
N LYS A 472 -20.79 -27.73 3.52
CA LYS A 472 -20.59 -26.32 3.87
C LYS A 472 -21.67 -25.45 3.27
N ARG A 473 -22.47 -24.79 4.12
CA ARG A 473 -23.38 -23.71 3.69
C ARG A 473 -22.87 -22.39 4.23
N LEU A 474 -22.52 -21.46 3.33
CA LEU A 474 -22.21 -20.08 3.70
C LEU A 474 -23.47 -19.44 4.29
N GLN A 475 -23.39 -18.99 5.54
CA GLN A 475 -24.52 -18.39 6.26
C GLN A 475 -24.26 -16.94 6.67
N LEU A 476 -23.00 -16.56 6.92
CA LEU A 476 -22.69 -15.23 7.44
C LEU A 476 -21.31 -14.77 6.98
N THR A 477 -21.21 -13.49 6.64
CA THR A 477 -19.94 -12.79 6.43
C THR A 477 -19.88 -11.56 7.34
N ALA A 478 -18.78 -11.37 8.05
CA ALA A 478 -18.57 -10.23 8.93
C ALA A 478 -17.19 -9.64 8.72
N ARG A 479 -17.08 -8.31 8.81
CA ARG A 479 -15.81 -7.60 8.79
C ARG A 479 -15.57 -7.00 10.16
N VAL A 480 -14.42 -7.28 10.74
CA VAL A 480 -14.12 -6.95 12.14
C VAL A 480 -12.77 -6.24 12.20
N GLN A 481 -12.75 -5.06 12.81
CA GLN A 481 -11.54 -4.35 13.18
C GLN A 481 -11.10 -4.78 14.58
N ILE A 482 -9.82 -5.08 14.70
CA ILE A 482 -9.12 -5.41 15.94
C ILE A 482 -8.19 -4.26 16.22
N THR A 483 -8.37 -3.58 17.35
CA THR A 483 -7.50 -2.48 17.78
C THR A 483 -6.69 -2.92 18.99
N ASP A 484 -5.38 -2.71 18.91
CA ASP A 484 -4.40 -3.02 19.93
C ASP A 484 -3.97 -1.70 20.59
N PRO A 485 -4.54 -1.32 21.76
CA PRO A 485 -4.34 0.01 22.35
C PRO A 485 -2.88 0.32 22.72
N THR A 486 -2.08 -0.72 22.93
CA THR A 486 -0.65 -0.63 23.23
C THR A 486 0.23 -0.59 21.97
N GLY A 487 -0.36 -0.60 20.77
CA GLY A 487 0.35 -0.70 19.49
C GLY A 487 0.95 -2.08 19.19
N SER A 488 0.67 -3.07 20.04
CA SER A 488 1.12 -4.45 19.86
C SER A 488 0.04 -5.42 20.36
N PRO A 489 -0.14 -6.59 19.72
CA PRO A 489 -1.16 -7.56 20.13
C PRO A 489 -0.95 -8.08 21.54
N VAL A 490 -1.87 -7.73 22.46
CA VAL A 490 -1.89 -8.26 23.83
C VAL A 490 -3.17 -9.07 24.02
N ALA A 491 -3.01 -10.38 24.18
CA ALA A 491 -4.12 -11.31 24.37
C ALA A 491 -5.05 -10.85 25.51
N GLY A 492 -6.35 -10.70 25.21
CA GLY A 492 -7.37 -10.31 26.18
C GLY A 492 -7.51 -8.79 26.40
N ALA A 493 -6.57 -7.97 25.95
CA ALA A 493 -6.64 -6.51 26.04
C ALA A 493 -7.05 -5.81 24.72
N ARG A 494 -7.31 -6.61 23.68
CA ARG A 494 -7.67 -6.13 22.33
C ARG A 494 -9.11 -5.64 22.28
N GLN A 495 -9.34 -4.54 21.57
CA GLN A 495 -10.68 -4.02 21.29
C GLN A 495 -11.17 -4.58 19.95
N MET A 496 -12.44 -4.98 19.90
CA MET A 496 -13.05 -5.57 18.70
C MET A 496 -14.23 -4.69 18.27
N THR A 497 -14.19 -4.18 17.04
CA THR A 497 -15.25 -3.38 16.44
C THR A 497 -15.77 -4.10 15.20
N VAL A 498 -17.07 -4.42 15.19
CA VAL A 498 -17.71 -5.02 14.02
C VAL A 498 -18.02 -3.92 13.02
N LEU A 499 -17.36 -3.93 11.87
CA LEU A 499 -17.54 -2.95 10.79
C LEU A 499 -18.73 -3.32 9.90
N SER A 500 -18.92 -4.61 9.64
CA SER A 500 -20.08 -5.10 8.89
C SER A 500 -20.50 -6.49 9.35
N TRP A 501 -21.79 -6.78 9.21
CA TRP A 501 -22.41 -8.04 9.59
C TRP A 501 -23.53 -8.38 8.61
N SER A 502 -23.34 -9.43 7.81
CA SER A 502 -24.29 -9.81 6.77
C SER A 502 -24.66 -11.29 6.89
N VAL A 503 -25.95 -11.54 7.11
CA VAL A 503 -26.52 -12.89 7.22
C VAL A 503 -27.21 -13.23 5.91
N ARG A 504 -26.88 -14.39 5.34
CA ARG A 504 -27.53 -14.93 4.15
C ARG A 504 -28.74 -15.73 4.58
N ARG A 505 -29.93 -15.17 4.32
CA ARG A 505 -31.21 -15.82 4.59
C ARG A 505 -31.62 -16.75 3.46
#